data_AF-A0A435ZE81-F1
#
_entry.id   AF-A0A435ZE81-F1
#
_cell.length_a   1.000
_cell.length_b   1.000
_cell.length_c   1.000
_cell.angle_alpha   90.00
_cell.angle_beta   90.00
_cell.angle_gamma   90.00
#
_symmetry.space_group_name_H-M   'P 1'
#
loop_
_entity.id
_entity.type
_entity.pdbx_description
1 polymer ?
#
loop_
_entity_poly.entity_id
_entity_poly.type
_entity_poly.pdbx_seq_one_letter_code
_entity_poly.pdbx_strand_id
1 'polypeptide(L)' 'MHLVQILLPRSDNAGEPFAKEDFDRVKDELANTFKGVTAYFRTPAEGVWREGKESDMDEIVIFEVMTEEVDLP' A
#
# COMPACT_ATOMS: atom_id res chain seq x y z
N MET A 1 1.01 -0.50 21.07
CA MET A 1 1.89 -0.90 19.95
C MET A 1 1.06 -1.57 18.88
N HIS A 2 1.01 -0.94 17.72
CA HIS A 2 0.06 -1.21 16.65
C HIS A 2 0.84 -1.37 15.34
N LEU A 3 0.41 -2.33 14.53
CA LEU A 3 0.82 -2.46 13.16
C LEU A 3 -0.18 -1.72 12.28
N VAL A 4 0.29 -0.75 11.51
CA VAL A 4 -0.51 -0.08 10.47
C VAL A 4 -0.06 -0.63 9.13
N GLN A 5 -1.01 -1.23 8.41
CA GLN A 5 -0.80 -1.72 7.04
C GLN A 5 -1.46 -0.76 6.06
N ILE A 6 -0.68 -0.25 5.10
CA ILE A 6 -1.13 0.65 4.05
C ILE A 6 -1.06 -0.12 2.73
N LEU A 7 -2.21 -0.28 2.08
CA LEU A 7 -2.34 -0.97 0.79
C LEU A 7 -2.52 0.10 -0.28
N LEU A 8 -1.54 0.25 -1.17
CA LEU A 8 -1.61 1.20 -2.28
C LEU A 8 -1.75 0.46 -3.61
N PRO A 9 -2.69 0.89 -4.49
CA PRO A 9 -2.78 0.35 -5.84
C PRO A 9 -1.57 0.77 -6.66
N ARG A 10 -1.21 -0.04 -7.65
CA ARG A 10 -0.12 0.29 -8.59
C ARG A 10 -0.54 1.16 -9.76
N SER A 11 -1.84 1.25 -10.02
CA SER A 11 -2.38 2.09 -11.07
C SER A 11 -3.48 3.00 -10.53
N ASP A 12 -3.71 4.11 -11.22
CA ASP A 12 -4.85 4.97 -10.95
C ASP A 12 -6.17 4.36 -11.45
N ASN A 13 -7.28 5.09 -11.26
CA ASN A 13 -8.61 4.64 -11.69
C ASN A 13 -8.79 4.53 -13.22
N ALA A 14 -7.84 5.06 -14.01
CA ALA A 14 -7.80 4.92 -15.45
C ALA A 14 -6.91 3.75 -15.90
N GLY A 15 -6.24 3.06 -14.96
CA GLY A 15 -5.31 1.97 -15.23
C GLY A 15 -3.87 2.42 -15.48
N GLU A 16 -3.57 3.71 -15.36
CA GLU A 16 -2.22 4.24 -15.59
C GLU A 16 -1.32 3.93 -14.38
N PRO A 17 -0.15 3.29 -14.59
CA PRO A 17 0.71 2.87 -13.49
C PRO A 17 1.40 4.07 -12.82
N PHE A 18 1.47 4.04 -11.49
CA PHE A 18 2.27 4.97 -10.71
C PHE A 18 3.77 4.72 -10.92
N ALA A 19 4.55 5.80 -10.88
CA ALA A 19 5.99 5.73 -10.99
C ALA A 19 6.58 5.08 -9.74
N LYS A 20 7.71 4.37 -9.89
CA LYS A 20 8.37 3.72 -8.75
C LYS A 20 8.80 4.75 -7.69
N GLU A 21 9.20 5.93 -8.16
CA GLU A 21 9.65 7.06 -7.37
C GLU A 21 8.56 7.53 -6.39
N ASP A 22 7.27 7.38 -6.74
CA ASP A 22 6.17 7.73 -5.84
C ASP A 22 6.13 6.79 -4.63
N PHE A 23 6.34 5.49 -4.85
CA PHE A 23 6.42 4.51 -3.76
C PHE A 23 7.70 4.68 -2.93
N ASP A 24 8.82 5.03 -3.55
CA ASP A 24 10.07 5.33 -2.84
C ASP A 24 9.89 6.56 -1.94
N ARG A 25 9.17 7.60 -2.39
CA ARG A 25 8.85 8.77 -1.56
C ARG A 25 7.98 8.42 -0.36
N VAL A 26 6.93 7.62 -0.56
CA VAL A 26 6.08 7.13 0.55
C VAL A 26 6.91 6.34 1.56
N LYS A 27 7.80 5.47 1.08
CA LYS A 27 8.71 4.71 1.94
C LYS A 27 9.57 5.63 2.79
N ASP A 28 10.19 6.63 2.19
CA ASP A 28 11.08 7.57 2.89
C ASP A 28 10.31 8.39 3.94
N GLU A 29 9.10 8.84 3.63
CA GLU A 29 8.24 9.58 4.57
C GLU A 29 7.86 8.71 5.79
N LEU A 30 7.45 7.47 5.55
CA LEU A 30 7.12 6.51 6.61
C LEU A 30 8.36 6.16 7.46
N ALA A 31 9.51 5.94 6.82
CA ALA A 31 10.76 5.66 7.51
C ALA A 31 11.19 6.81 8.43
N ASN A 32 11.10 8.04 7.94
CA ASN A 32 11.46 9.24 8.69
C ASN A 32 10.52 9.49 9.88
N THR A 33 9.22 9.23 9.70
CA THR A 33 8.20 9.49 10.73
C THR A 33 8.20 8.42 11.82
N PHE A 34 8.24 7.14 11.44
CA PHE A 34 8.08 6.01 12.36
C PHE A 34 9.41 5.35 12.75
N LYS A 35 10.55 5.90 12.30
CA LYS A 35 11.92 5.39 12.53
C LYS A 35 12.14 3.96 12.00
N GLY A 36 11.24 3.46 11.15
CA GLY A 36 11.30 2.15 10.53
C GLY A 36 10.05 1.86 9.69
N VAL A 37 10.25 1.29 8.51
CA VAL A 37 9.18 0.85 7.60
C VAL A 37 9.61 -0.43 6.90
N THR A 38 8.70 -1.39 6.76
CA THR A 38 8.88 -2.55 5.89
C THR A 38 7.94 -2.40 4.71
N ALA A 39 8.47 -2.49 3.50
CA ALA A 39 7.68 -2.46 2.28
C ALA A 39 7.94 -3.75 1.50
N TYR A 40 6.89 -4.42 1.06
CA TYR A 40 7.02 -5.60 0.20
C TYR A 40 5.90 -5.63 -0.83
N PHE A 41 6.22 -6.23 -1.98
CA PHE A 41 5.29 -6.39 -3.09
C PHE A 41 4.47 -7.66 -2.86
N ARG A 42 3.13 -7.56 -2.95
CA ARG A 42 2.28 -8.74 -3.10
C ARG A 42 1.82 -8.85 -4.55
N THR A 43 2.42 -9.80 -5.26
CA THR A 43 1.97 -10.25 -6.58
C THR A 43 1.59 -11.72 -6.50
N PRO A 44 0.39 -12.15 -6.94
CA PRO A 44 -0.85 -11.39 -7.12
C PRO A 44 -1.67 -11.39 -5.82
N ALA A 45 -2.25 -10.23 -5.47
CA ALA A 45 -3.34 -10.23 -4.51
C ALA A 45 -4.61 -10.63 -5.27
N GLU A 46 -5.15 -11.84 -5.04
CA GLU A 46 -6.48 -12.20 -5.53
C GLU A 46 -7.53 -11.35 -4.79
N GLY A 47 -7.76 -10.13 -5.27
CA GLY A 47 -8.89 -9.31 -4.86
C GLY A 47 -10.16 -9.83 -5.53
N VAL A 48 -10.89 -10.73 -4.86
CA VAL A 48 -12.25 -11.08 -5.32
C VAL A 48 -13.18 -9.92 -5.01
N TRP A 49 -13.23 -8.92 -5.89
CA TRP A 49 -14.28 -7.90 -5.89
C TRP A 49 -15.58 -8.57 -6.36
N ARG A 50 -16.53 -8.79 -5.44
CA ARG A 50 -17.79 -9.51 -5.72
C ARG A 50 -18.83 -8.72 -6.51
N GLU A 51 -18.48 -7.57 -7.09
CA GLU A 51 -19.40 -6.75 -7.88
C GLU A 51 -18.76 -6.29 -9.18
N GLY A 52 -18.99 -7.04 -10.27
CA GLY A 52 -18.86 -6.52 -11.64
C GLY A 52 -17.71 -7.07 -12.49
N LYS A 53 -18.02 -8.10 -13.29
CA LYS A 53 -17.53 -8.44 -14.64
C LYS A 53 -16.23 -7.81 -15.20
N GLU A 54 -15.12 -7.75 -14.47
CA GLU A 54 -13.76 -7.83 -15.02
C GLU A 54 -12.81 -8.07 -13.85
N SER A 55 -12.12 -9.21 -13.85
CA SER A 55 -11.10 -9.50 -12.84
C SER A 55 -9.81 -8.80 -13.25
N ASP A 56 -9.75 -7.49 -13.06
CA ASP A 56 -8.51 -6.76 -13.19
C ASP A 56 -7.60 -7.18 -12.03
N MET A 57 -6.46 -7.76 -12.39
CA MET A 57 -5.46 -8.21 -11.44
C MET A 57 -4.73 -6.98 -10.91
N ASP A 58 -5.30 -6.36 -9.88
CA ASP A 58 -4.70 -5.18 -9.24
C ASP A 58 -3.43 -5.59 -8.48
N GLU A 59 -2.28 -5.20 -9.02
CA GLU A 59 -1.04 -5.27 -8.27
C GLU A 59 -1.08 -4.21 -7.15
N ILE A 60 -0.74 -4.61 -5.93
CA ILE A 60 -0.69 -3.71 -4.77
C ILE A 60 0.69 -3.70 -4.12
N VAL A 61 1.05 -2.54 -3.57
CA VAL A 61 2.23 -2.38 -2.70
C VAL A 61 1.74 -2.26 -1.27
N ILE A 62 2.35 -3.04 -0.38
CA ILE A 62 2.02 -3.00 1.06
C ILE A 62 3.17 -2.34 1.81
N PHE A 63 2.83 -1.34 2.60
CA PHE A 63 3.71 -0.72 3.58
C PHE A 63 3.25 -1.07 4.99
N GLU A 64 4.21 -1.41 5.84
CA GLU A 64 3.99 -1.78 7.23
C GLU A 64 4.83 -0.88 8.13
N VAL A 65 4.16 -0.21 9.07
CA VAL A 65 4.80 0.61 10.11
C VAL A 65 4.30 0.19 11.49
N MET A 66 5.22 0.22 12.46
CA MET A 66 4.93 -0.03 13.87
C MET A 66 4.86 1.30 14.60
N THR A 67 3.76 1.56 15.32
CA THR A 67 3.57 2.76 16.14
C THR A 67 3.10 2.41 17.55
N GLU A 68 3.38 3.25 18.54
CA GLU A 68 2.96 3.02 19.93
C GLU A 68 1.47 3.30 20.12
N GLU A 69 0.99 4.40 19.53
CA GLU A 69 -0.37 4.93 19.64
C GLU A 69 -0.94 5.20 18.24
N VAL A 70 -2.27 5.12 18.14
CA VAL A 70 -3.04 5.46 16.93
C VAL A 70 -4.17 6.37 17.36
N ASP A 71 -4.26 7.55 16.74
CA ASP A 71 -5.36 8.50 16.95
C ASP A 71 -6.64 7.94 16.30
N LEU A 72 -7.40 7.17 17.07
CA LEU A 72 -8.69 6.65 16.63
C LEU A 72 -9.80 7.67 16.98
N PRO A 73 -10.74 7.93 16.06
CA PRO A 73 -11.88 8.82 16.31
C PRO A 73 -12.88 8.29 17.34
#